data_AF-Q3M2T1-F1
#
_entry.id   AF-Q3M2T1-F1
#
_cell.length_a   1.000
_cell.length_b   1.000
_cell.length_c   1.000
_cell.angle_alpha   90.00
_cell.angle_beta   90.00
_cell.angle_gamma   90.00
#
_symmetry.space_group_name_H-M   'P 1'
#
loop_
_entity.id
_entity.type
_entity.pdbx_description
1 polymer ?
#
loop_
_entity_poly.entity_id
_entity_poly.type
_entity_poly.pdbx_seq_one_letter_code
_entity_poly.pdbx_strand_id
1 'polypeptide(L)'
;MKGLYRVFSMNNDQFQLFMTVLLRIADALERIAPATPKAPNYQYPIEQFLTFDWESIGAVVEKHDQYGAAVVSWGGRSFLRRSPANKYSAAIWFSCAVGKDGENTIYERLITFKPRNSNAEPIPEKVTNLISYPQGKEA
;
A
#
# COMPACT_ATOMS: atom_id res chain seq x y z
N MET A 1 -32.33 -0.17 -43.13
CA MET A 1 -31.58 0.74 -42.24
C MET A 1 -30.17 0.22 -42.07
N LYS A 2 -29.14 0.87 -42.65
CA LYS A 2 -27.73 0.54 -42.43
C LYS A 2 -27.07 1.79 -41.85
N GLY A 3 -26.71 1.73 -40.57
CA GLY A 3 -26.01 2.80 -39.87
C GLY A 3 -24.59 2.93 -40.41
N LEU A 4 -24.26 4.13 -40.88
CA LEU A 4 -22.94 4.47 -41.39
C LEU A 4 -22.03 4.76 -40.19
N TYR A 5 -21.24 3.78 -39.76
CA TYR A 5 -20.18 4.02 -38.79
C TYR A 5 -19.04 4.76 -39.49
N ARG A 6 -18.91 6.06 -39.22
CA ARG A 6 -17.79 6.87 -39.68
C ARG A 6 -16.57 6.49 -38.83
N VAL A 7 -15.69 5.64 -39.35
CA VAL A 7 -14.39 5.38 -38.74
C VAL A 7 -13.56 6.65 -38.92
N PHE A 8 -13.30 7.38 -37.83
CA PHE A 8 -12.35 8.47 -37.84
C PHE A 8 -10.95 7.87 -38.04
N SER A 9 -10.39 8.04 -39.23
CA SER A 9 -8.99 7.70 -39.51
C SER A 9 -8.12 8.83 -38.98
N MET A 10 -7.32 8.53 -37.96
CA MET A 10 -6.31 9.45 -37.45
C MET A 10 -5.15 9.46 -38.45
N ASN A 11 -4.82 10.64 -38.99
CA ASN A 11 -3.70 10.75 -39.91
C ASN A 11 -2.37 10.64 -39.14
N ASN A 12 -1.26 10.42 -39.86
CA ASN A 12 0.04 10.18 -39.25
C ASN A 12 0.47 11.35 -38.34
N ASP A 13 0.23 12.60 -38.76
CA ASP A 13 0.60 13.78 -37.97
C ASP A 13 -0.18 13.88 -36.66
N GLN A 14 -1.48 13.57 -36.70
CA GLN A 14 -2.33 13.47 -35.50
C GLN A 14 -1.87 12.34 -34.58
N PHE A 15 -1.44 11.20 -35.14
CA PHE A 15 -0.88 10.09 -34.36
C PHE A 15 0.44 10.48 -33.69
N GLN A 16 1.35 11.12 -34.42
CA GLN A 16 2.63 11.60 -33.86
C GLN A 16 2.40 12.65 -32.77
N LEU A 17 1.47 13.58 -32.98
CA LEU A 17 1.11 14.58 -32.00
C LEU A 17 0.52 13.92 -30.74
N PHE A 18 -0.40 12.97 -30.90
CA PHE A 18 -1.01 12.23 -29.79
C PHE A 18 0.04 11.48 -28.96
N MET A 19 0.94 10.74 -29.61
CA MET A 19 2.03 10.04 -28.93
C MET A 19 2.98 11.02 -28.22
N THR A 20 3.30 12.15 -28.84
CA THR A 20 4.14 13.19 -28.24
C THR A 20 3.49 13.76 -26.97
N VAL A 21 2.19 14.05 -27.01
CA VAL A 21 1.46 14.56 -25.84
C VAL A 21 1.39 13.51 -24.73
N LEU A 22 1.16 12.24 -25.05
CA LEU A 22 1.18 11.15 -24.05
C LEU A 22 2.53 11.02 -23.36
N LEU A 23 3.63 11.07 -24.12
CA LEU A 23 4.99 11.01 -23.56
C LEU A 23 5.27 12.19 -22.63
N ARG A 24 4.85 13.41 -23.00
CA ARG A 24 5.00 14.60 -22.15
C ARG A 24 4.17 14.53 -20.88
N ILE A 25 2.98 13.95 -20.94
CA ILE A 25 2.13 13.73 -19.76
C ILE A 25 2.78 12.71 -18.83
N ALA A 26 3.29 11.59 -19.36
CA ALA A 26 3.99 10.58 -18.57
C ALA A 26 5.22 11.18 -17.85
N ASP A 27 6.06 11.92 -18.56
CA ASP A 27 7.24 12.60 -18.00
C ASP A 27 6.86 13.65 -16.94
N ALA A 28 5.78 14.40 -17.15
CA ALA A 28 5.27 15.34 -16.15
C ALA A 28 4.76 14.63 -14.89
N LEU A 29 4.06 13.50 -15.04
CA LEU A 29 3.56 12.69 -13.93
C LEU A 29 4.70 12.06 -13.13
N GLU A 30 5.75 11.58 -13.80
CA GLU A 30 6.97 11.07 -13.16
C GLU A 30 7.69 12.14 -12.32
N ARG A 31 7.62 13.41 -12.73
CA ARG A 31 8.23 14.54 -12.00
C ARG A 31 7.40 15.07 -10.83
N ILE A 32 6.08 14.95 -10.89
CA ILE A 32 5.15 15.51 -9.88
C ILE A 32 4.86 14.51 -8.76
N ALA A 33 4.82 13.21 -9.07
CA ALA A 33 4.61 12.20 -8.06
C ALA A 33 5.83 12.14 -7.11
N PRO A 34 5.65 12.07 -5.77
CA PRO A 34 6.75 11.63 -4.91
C PRO A 34 7.24 10.28 -5.45
N ALA A 35 8.56 10.13 -5.58
CA ALA A 35 9.23 9.00 -6.25
C ALA A 35 8.77 7.61 -5.77
N THR A 36 8.09 7.52 -4.62
CA THR A 36 7.04 6.55 -4.33
C THR A 36 6.35 6.97 -3.03
N PRO A 37 5.01 6.82 -2.88
CA PRO A 37 4.36 7.10 -1.61
C PRO A 37 4.87 6.16 -0.51
N LYS A 38 5.16 6.70 0.67
CA LYS A 38 5.57 5.92 1.85
C LYS A 38 4.53 4.86 2.18
N ALA A 39 4.97 3.64 2.47
CA ALA A 39 4.05 2.56 2.80
C ALA A 39 3.27 2.86 4.11
N PRO A 40 1.95 2.63 4.14
CA PRO A 40 1.07 3.06 5.24
C PRO A 40 1.21 2.23 6.53
N ASN A 41 1.84 1.06 6.47
CA ASN A 41 1.98 0.13 7.60
C ASN A 41 0.65 -0.24 8.27
N TYR A 42 -0.33 -0.67 7.46
CA TYR A 42 -1.62 -1.17 7.94
C TYR A 42 -1.46 -2.25 9.02
N GLN A 43 -2.42 -2.34 9.94
CA GLN A 43 -2.42 -3.32 11.02
C GLN A 43 -3.73 -4.08 10.99
N TYR A 44 -3.65 -5.41 10.89
CA TYR A 44 -4.81 -6.29 10.88
C TYR A 44 -4.63 -7.47 11.85
N PRO A 45 -5.73 -8.08 12.33
CA PRO A 45 -5.68 -9.32 13.09
C PRO A 45 -5.02 -10.45 12.29
N ILE A 46 -4.23 -11.30 12.96
CA ILE A 46 -3.49 -12.37 12.29
C ILE A 46 -4.38 -13.40 11.60
N GLU A 47 -5.60 -13.57 12.11
CA GLU A 47 -6.63 -14.48 11.60
C GLU A 47 -7.10 -14.08 10.19
N GLN A 48 -6.95 -12.81 9.82
CA GLN A 48 -7.34 -12.32 8.50
C GLN A 48 -6.30 -12.61 7.43
N PHE A 49 -5.07 -13.02 7.78
CA PHE A 49 -3.97 -13.10 6.82
C PHE A 49 -4.28 -13.97 5.60
N LEU A 50 -4.87 -15.16 5.81
CA LEU A 50 -5.15 -16.11 4.72
C LEU A 50 -6.31 -15.69 3.81
N THR A 51 -7.20 -14.84 4.30
CA THR A 51 -8.41 -14.39 3.60
C THR A 51 -8.41 -12.90 3.29
N PHE A 52 -7.28 -12.23 3.52
CA PHE A 52 -7.16 -10.79 3.36
C PHE A 52 -7.34 -10.40 1.90
N ASP A 53 -8.23 -9.43 1.66
CA ASP A 53 -8.43 -8.84 0.35
C ASP A 53 -7.34 -7.81 0.07
N TRP A 54 -6.31 -8.22 -0.67
CA TRP A 54 -5.18 -7.37 -1.04
C TRP A 54 -5.57 -6.20 -1.95
N GLU A 55 -6.62 -6.36 -2.76
CA GLU A 55 -7.08 -5.32 -3.67
C GLU A 55 -7.68 -4.13 -2.89
N SER A 56 -8.28 -4.39 -1.73
CA SER A 56 -8.83 -3.34 -0.83
C SER A 56 -7.82 -2.28 -0.39
N ILE A 57 -6.51 -2.59 -0.43
CA ILE A 57 -5.42 -1.65 -0.12
C ILE A 57 -4.62 -1.22 -1.37
N GLY A 58 -5.11 -1.58 -2.56
CA GLY A 58 -4.43 -1.35 -3.84
C GLY A 58 -3.16 -2.18 -4.03
N ALA A 59 -3.06 -3.33 -3.35
CA ALA A 59 -1.94 -4.26 -3.52
C ALA A 59 -2.34 -5.44 -4.41
N VAL A 60 -1.36 -5.99 -5.13
CA VAL A 60 -1.54 -7.17 -5.98
C VAL A 60 -0.62 -8.28 -5.48
N VAL A 61 -1.14 -9.50 -5.34
CA VAL A 61 -0.28 -10.63 -4.93
C VAL A 61 0.48 -11.17 -6.14
N GLU A 62 1.80 -11.02 -6.12
CA GLU A 62 2.68 -11.48 -7.20
C GLU A 62 3.08 -12.95 -7.03
N LYS A 63 3.18 -13.41 -5.77
CA LYS A 63 3.57 -14.78 -5.46
C LYS A 63 2.80 -15.33 -4.27
N HIS A 64 2.35 -16.57 -4.41
CA HIS A 64 1.77 -17.39 -3.35
C HIS A 64 2.68 -18.58 -3.01
N ASP A 65 2.59 -19.04 -1.77
CA ASP A 65 3.06 -20.36 -1.35
C ASP A 65 1.99 -21.06 -0.48
N GLN A 66 2.34 -22.21 0.10
CA GLN A 66 1.44 -23.01 0.95
C GLN A 66 0.91 -22.26 2.19
N TYR A 67 1.49 -21.11 2.54
CA TYR A 67 1.06 -20.27 3.65
C TYR A 67 0.32 -19.01 3.19
N GLY A 68 -0.01 -18.86 1.91
CA GLY A 68 -0.69 -17.70 1.35
C GLY A 68 0.24 -16.74 0.61
N ALA A 69 -0.11 -15.45 0.57
CA ALA A 69 0.68 -14.43 -0.12
C ALA A 69 2.12 -14.40 0.42
N ALA A 70 3.11 -14.39 -0.47
CA ALA A 70 4.54 -14.38 -0.15
C ALA A 70 5.24 -13.11 -0.65
N VAL A 71 4.78 -12.59 -1.80
CA VAL A 71 5.23 -11.32 -2.39
C VAL A 71 4.01 -10.56 -2.87
N VAL A 72 3.92 -9.27 -2.54
CA VAL A 72 2.85 -8.38 -3.00
C VAL A 72 3.44 -7.12 -3.59
N SER A 73 2.88 -6.60 -4.67
CA SER A 73 3.22 -5.28 -5.21
C SER A 73 2.25 -4.23 -4.73
N TRP A 74 2.79 -3.06 -4.38
CA TRP A 74 2.01 -1.89 -3.97
C TRP A 74 2.78 -0.63 -4.32
N GLY A 75 2.13 0.32 -5.00
CA GLY A 75 2.77 1.57 -5.43
C GLY A 75 4.05 1.34 -6.25
N GLY A 76 4.05 0.35 -7.15
CA GLY A 76 5.20 0.02 -8.00
C GLY A 76 6.38 -0.69 -7.30
N ARG A 77 6.24 -1.08 -6.02
CA ARG A 77 7.29 -1.75 -5.24
C ARG A 77 6.83 -3.12 -4.77
N SER A 78 7.73 -4.11 -4.76
CA SER A 78 7.45 -5.44 -4.20
C SER A 78 7.80 -5.50 -2.72
N PHE A 79 6.85 -5.98 -1.92
CA PHE A 79 6.98 -6.21 -0.49
C PHE A 79 7.03 -7.71 -0.22
N LEU A 80 8.01 -8.13 0.58
CA LEU A 80 8.28 -9.53 0.90
C LEU A 80 7.67 -9.88 2.25
N ARG A 81 7.00 -11.04 2.34
CA ARG A 81 6.52 -11.59 3.60
C ARG A 81 7.68 -11.88 4.56
N ARG A 82 7.54 -11.46 5.81
CA ARG A 82 8.44 -11.70 6.94
C ARG A 82 7.63 -12.29 8.09
N SER A 83 8.21 -13.28 8.78
CA SER A 83 7.61 -13.93 9.94
C SER A 83 8.73 -14.52 10.79
N PRO A 84 9.36 -13.74 11.69
CA PRO A 84 10.46 -14.24 12.49
C PRO A 84 9.98 -15.30 13.48
N ALA A 85 10.74 -16.38 13.61
CA ALA A 85 10.57 -17.37 14.66
C ALA A 85 11.28 -16.91 15.94
N ASN A 86 10.85 -15.79 16.52
CA ASN A 86 11.41 -15.28 17.78
C ASN A 86 10.40 -15.41 18.93
N LYS A 87 10.89 -15.24 20.17
CA LYS A 87 10.08 -15.35 21.40
C LYS A 87 9.06 -14.20 21.60
N TYR A 88 9.06 -13.21 20.72
CA TYR A 88 8.28 -11.98 20.86
C TYR A 88 7.13 -11.98 19.85
N SER A 89 5.90 -12.24 20.34
CA SER A 89 4.60 -12.08 19.67
C SER A 89 4.55 -12.48 18.19
N ALA A 90 3.87 -13.60 17.89
CA ALA A 90 3.61 -14.07 16.53
C ALA A 90 3.12 -12.92 15.62
N ALA A 91 3.79 -12.71 14.49
CA ALA A 91 3.40 -11.68 13.53
C ALA A 91 3.89 -12.04 12.12
N ILE A 92 3.09 -11.65 11.13
CA ILE A 92 3.44 -11.69 9.71
C ILE A 92 3.41 -10.26 9.20
N TRP A 93 4.44 -9.80 8.49
CA TRP A 93 4.40 -8.48 7.87
C TRP A 93 5.04 -8.49 6.49
N PHE A 94 4.69 -7.50 5.67
CA PHE A 94 5.24 -7.33 4.34
C PHE A 94 6.09 -6.06 4.32
N SER A 95 7.36 -6.21 3.97
CA SER A 95 8.31 -5.10 3.95
C SER A 95 9.16 -5.05 2.68
N CYS A 96 9.55 -3.84 2.30
CA CYS A 96 10.49 -3.58 1.21
C CYS A 96 11.66 -2.73 1.72
N ALA A 97 12.85 -2.91 1.15
CA ALA A 97 14.00 -2.07 1.47
C ALA A 97 13.86 -0.73 0.72
N VAL A 98 14.06 0.38 1.41
CA VAL A 98 13.92 1.74 0.86
C VAL A 98 15.19 2.57 0.90
N GLY A 99 16.26 2.01 1.46
CA GLY A 99 17.55 2.67 1.52
C GLY A 99 18.51 2.01 2.50
N LYS A 100 19.62 2.70 2.75
CA LYS A 100 20.61 2.32 3.75
C LYS A 100 20.95 3.52 4.63
N ASP A 101 21.19 3.23 5.90
CA ASP A 101 21.79 4.15 6.86
C ASP A 101 23.08 3.50 7.37
N GLY A 102 24.21 3.88 6.77
CA GLY A 102 25.48 3.18 6.93
C GLY A 102 25.38 1.72 6.48
N GLU A 103 25.65 0.78 7.39
CA GLU A 103 25.53 -0.66 7.15
C GLU A 103 24.10 -1.19 7.31
N ASN A 104 23.19 -0.41 7.89
CA ASN A 104 21.83 -0.84 8.18
C ASN A 104 20.91 -0.61 6.99
N THR A 105 20.11 -1.61 6.63
CA THR A 105 19.07 -1.45 5.61
C THR A 105 17.80 -0.88 6.24
N ILE A 106 17.28 0.20 5.65
CA ILE A 106 16.01 0.81 6.07
C ILE A 106 14.88 0.07 5.35
N TYR A 107 13.86 -0.32 6.11
CA TYR A 107 12.69 -1.01 5.58
C TYR A 107 11.42 -0.21 5.81
N GLU A 108 10.54 -0.18 4.82
CA GLU A 108 9.15 0.21 4.97
C GLU A 108 8.27 -1.04 5.15
N ARG A 109 7.20 -0.91 5.93
CA ARG A 109 6.19 -1.95 6.11
C ARG A 109 4.90 -1.50 5.43
N LEU A 110 4.34 -2.37 4.60
CA LEU A 110 3.03 -2.16 3.98
C LEU A 110 1.90 -2.53 4.94
N ILE A 111 1.98 -3.73 5.51
CA ILE A 111 0.95 -4.31 6.35
C ILE A 111 1.58 -5.26 7.37
N THR A 112 0.99 -5.31 8.56
CA THR A 112 1.33 -6.23 9.64
C THR A 112 0.06 -6.95 10.11
N PHE A 113 0.13 -8.27 10.15
CA PHE A 113 -0.85 -9.19 10.72
C PHE A 113 -0.32 -9.65 12.08
N LYS A 114 -1.04 -9.36 13.15
CA LYS A 114 -0.63 -9.71 14.53
C LYS A 114 -1.85 -10.04 15.38
N PRO A 115 -1.69 -10.83 16.45
CA PRO A 115 -2.76 -11.09 17.41
C PRO A 115 -3.40 -9.79 17.90
N ARG A 116 -4.70 -9.83 18.09
CA ARG A 116 -5.42 -8.71 18.70
C ARG A 116 -5.02 -8.61 20.17
N ASN A 117 -4.12 -7.68 20.51
CA ASN A 117 -3.86 -7.37 21.91
C ASN A 117 -5.07 -6.63 22.49
N SER A 118 -5.96 -7.38 23.15
CA SER A 118 -7.12 -6.83 23.88
C SER A 118 -6.76 -6.19 25.21
N ASN A 119 -5.54 -6.42 25.71
CA ASN A 119 -5.12 -6.01 27.04
C ASN A 119 -4.33 -4.70 26.96
N ALA A 120 -4.96 -3.66 26.42
CA ALA A 120 -4.43 -2.31 26.62
C ALA A 120 -4.48 -2.03 28.13
N GLU A 121 -3.34 -1.70 28.73
CA GLU A 121 -3.31 -1.25 30.11
C GLU A 121 -4.16 0.03 30.24
N PRO A 122 -4.89 0.20 31.35
CA PRO A 122 -5.67 1.40 31.56
C PRO A 122 -4.78 2.65 31.50
N ILE A 123 -5.31 3.73 30.92
CA ILE A 123 -4.61 5.01 30.87
C ILE A 123 -4.42 5.52 32.31
N PRO A 124 -3.19 5.87 32.73
CA PRO A 124 -2.96 6.40 34.07
C PRO A 124 -3.78 7.67 34.33
N GLU A 125 -4.29 7.82 35.54
CA GLU A 125 -5.19 8.92 35.93
C GLU A 125 -4.61 10.32 35.63
N LYS A 126 -3.30 10.49 35.84
CA LYS A 126 -2.56 11.73 35.53
C LYS A 126 -2.66 12.13 34.04
N VAL A 127 -2.77 11.15 33.15
CA VAL A 127 -2.90 11.37 31.69
C VAL A 127 -4.36 11.59 31.30
N THR A 128 -5.29 10.87 31.94
CA THR A 128 -6.74 11.03 31.72
C THR A 128 -7.20 12.47 31.91
N ASN A 129 -6.66 13.19 32.89
CA ASN A 129 -6.99 14.60 33.14
C ASN A 129 -6.49 15.58 32.05
N LEU A 130 -5.64 15.12 31.13
CA LEU A 130 -5.07 15.93 30.05
C LEU A 130 -5.72 15.66 28.69
N ILE A 131 -6.59 14.65 28.59
CA ILE A 131 -7.29 14.29 27.37
C ILE A 131 -8.78 14.54 27.56
N SER A 132 -9.37 15.31 26.65
CA SER A 132 -10.82 15.52 26.58
C SER A 132 -11.30 15.07 25.20
N TYR A 133 -12.45 14.41 25.16
CA TYR A 133 -13.08 14.09 23.88
C TYR A 133 -13.47 15.41 23.20
N PRO A 134 -13.15 15.60 21.90
CA PRO A 134 -13.69 16.73 21.17
C PRO A 134 -15.21 16.61 21.19
N GLN A 135 -15.87 17.63 21.72
CA GLN A 135 -17.33 17.72 21.76
C GLN A 135 -17.85 17.61 20.32
N GLY A 136 -18.69 16.60 20.07
CA GLY A 136 -19.26 16.34 18.75
C GLY A 136 -20.13 17.50 18.29
N LYS A 137 -20.04 17.87 17.01
CA LYS A 137 -21.11 18.59 16.33
C LYS A 137 -22.31 17.66 16.23
N GLU A 138 -23.41 18.07 16.84
CA GLU A 138 -24.72 17.42 16.66
C GLU A 138 -25.08 17.39 15.16
N ALA A 139 -25.75 16.30 14.77
CA ALA A 139 -26.30 16.08 13.43
C ALA A 139 -27.52 16.97 13.17
#